data_AF-A0A9J5X3T0-F1
#
_entry.id   AF-A0A9J5X3T0-F1
#
_cell.length_a   1.000
_cell.length_b   1.000
_cell.length_c   1.000
_cell.angle_alpha   90.00
_cell.angle_beta   90.00
_cell.angle_gamma   90.00
#
_symmetry.space_group_name_H-M   'P 1'
#
loop_
_entity.id
_entity.type
_entity.pdbx_description
1 polymer ?
#
loop_
_entity_poly.entity_id
_entity_poly.type
_entity_poly.pdbx_seq_one_letter_code
_entity_poly.pdbx_strand_id
1 'polypeptide(L)'
;MHKVCVLELFTFKNVRSFSSIGGGEASHLVQFIRSSTHGEPINVTKWVSWYQSSNICKAAFGELLKDQMKFIELVKELVELASGFSVANIFPSIKILHVLSGLRSRILKVHKNVDAIVEDVINEHKKNIASCKKGNGAFGGEDLIDVLLR
;
A
#
# COMPACT_ATOMS: atom_id res chain seq x y z
N MET A 1 0.87 -3.60 17.91
CA MET A 1 1.43 -3.55 16.53
C MET A 1 2.85 -4.09 16.46
N HIS A 2 3.86 -3.48 17.09
CA HIS A 2 5.27 -3.88 16.90
C HIS A 2 5.55 -5.39 17.04
N LYS A 3 5.03 -6.02 18.11
CA LYS A 3 5.20 -7.47 18.34
C LYS A 3 4.62 -8.32 17.20
N VAL A 4 3.42 -7.99 16.71
CA VAL A 4 2.77 -8.71 15.60
C VAL A 4 3.58 -8.55 14.32
N CYS A 5 4.06 -7.33 14.03
CA CYS A 5 4.89 -7.10 12.86
C CYS A 5 6.18 -7.93 12.87
N VAL A 6 6.87 -8.02 14.01
CA VAL A 6 8.13 -8.75 14.11
C VAL A 6 7.91 -10.26 14.11
N LEU A 7 6.92 -10.75 14.86
CA LEU A 7 6.74 -12.20 15.06
C LEU A 7 5.91 -12.87 13.97
N GLU A 8 5.03 -12.14 13.30
CA GLU A 8 4.13 -12.70 12.30
C GLU A 8 4.48 -12.19 10.89
N LEU A 9 4.65 -10.88 10.69
CA LEU A 9 4.78 -10.31 9.33
C LEU A 9 6.19 -10.39 8.75
N PHE A 10 7.19 -9.95 9.51
CA PHE A 10 8.58 -9.85 9.06
C PHE A 10 9.43 -11.05 9.46
N THR A 11 8.80 -12.22 9.60
CA THR A 11 9.53 -13.48 9.79
C THR A 11 10.34 -13.81 8.55
N PHE A 12 11.46 -14.53 8.72
CA PHE A 12 12.29 -14.96 7.59
C PHE A 12 11.49 -15.72 6.52
N LYS A 13 10.52 -16.54 6.95
CA LYS A 13 9.63 -17.28 6.05
C LYS A 13 8.79 -16.34 5.18
N ASN A 14 8.16 -15.33 5.79
CA ASN A 14 7.25 -14.42 5.09
C ASN A 14 8.01 -13.42 4.21
N VAL A 15 9.16 -12.93 4.68
CA VAL A 15 10.07 -12.11 3.85
C VAL A 15 10.57 -12.89 2.64
N ARG A 16 10.86 -14.19 2.78
CA ARG A 16 11.26 -15.04 1.65
C ARG A 16 10.12 -15.29 0.66
N SER A 17 8.87 -15.44 1.11
CA SER A 17 7.73 -15.48 0.18
C SER A 17 7.54 -14.15 -0.54
N PHE A 18 7.83 -13.02 0.12
CA PHE A 18 7.78 -11.70 -0.52
C PHE A 18 8.87 -11.49 -1.58
N SER A 19 10.05 -12.12 -1.43
CA SER A 19 11.11 -12.01 -2.44
C SER A 19 10.80 -12.81 -3.71
N SER A 20 10.05 -13.91 -3.63
CA SER A 20 9.62 -14.66 -4.82
C SER A 20 8.66 -13.88 -5.73
N ILE A 21 7.85 -12.97 -5.16
CA ILE A 21 6.99 -12.03 -5.92
C ILE A 21 7.85 -11.09 -6.77
N GLY A 22 8.90 -10.58 -6.12
CA GLY A 22 9.76 -9.57 -6.72
C GLY A 22 10.49 -10.10 -7.95
N GLY A 23 10.88 -11.38 -7.98
CA GLY A 23 11.58 -11.96 -9.12
C GLY A 23 10.78 -11.91 -10.43
N GLY A 24 9.49 -12.24 -10.39
CA GLY A 24 8.62 -12.25 -11.58
C GLY A 24 8.26 -10.84 -12.06
N GLU A 25 7.85 -9.97 -11.14
CA GLU A 25 7.51 -8.59 -11.47
C GLU A 25 8.75 -7.75 -11.84
N ALA A 26 9.92 -8.01 -11.24
CA ALA A 26 11.17 -7.34 -11.61
C ALA A 26 11.64 -7.78 -12.99
N SER A 27 11.47 -9.06 -13.35
CA SER A 27 11.74 -9.54 -14.70
C SER A 27 10.85 -8.83 -15.73
N HIS A 28 9.55 -8.67 -15.45
CA HIS A 28 8.65 -7.89 -16.28
C HIS A 28 9.07 -6.42 -16.40
N LEU A 29 9.49 -5.79 -15.30
CA LEU A 29 10.00 -4.42 -15.32
C LEU A 29 11.25 -4.31 -16.19
N VAL A 30 12.21 -5.23 -16.04
CA VAL A 30 13.44 -5.28 -16.85
C VAL A 30 13.12 -5.51 -18.31
N GLN A 31 12.19 -6.41 -18.63
CA GLN A 31 11.76 -6.69 -20.00
C GLN A 31 11.09 -5.47 -20.64
N PHE A 32 10.23 -4.76 -19.89
CA PHE A 32 9.59 -3.53 -20.34
C PHE A 32 10.59 -2.40 -20.64
N ILE A 33 11.57 -2.22 -19.75
CA ILE A 33 12.67 -1.26 -19.96
C ILE A 33 13.46 -1.64 -21.21
N ARG A 34 13.76 -2.93 -21.39
CA ARG A 34 14.47 -3.43 -22.59
C ARG A 34 13.68 -3.27 -23.89
N SER A 35 12.35 -3.33 -23.84
CA SER A 35 11.47 -3.16 -25.00
C SER A 35 11.14 -1.70 -25.30
N SER A 36 11.49 -0.76 -24.40
CA SER A 36 11.25 0.66 -24.63
C SER A 36 12.10 1.17 -25.78
N THR A 37 11.52 2.00 -26.63
CA THR A 37 12.08 2.44 -27.92
C THR A 37 13.45 3.08 -27.75
N HIS A 38 14.43 2.68 -28.57
CA HIS A 38 15.77 3.28 -28.56
C HIS A 38 15.69 4.80 -28.79
N GLY A 39 16.00 5.58 -27.74
CA GLY A 39 16.10 7.04 -27.81
C GLY A 39 15.09 7.82 -26.97
N GLU A 40 14.04 7.18 -26.42
CA GLU A 40 13.10 7.87 -25.54
C GLU A 40 13.54 7.80 -24.05
N PRO A 41 13.52 8.93 -23.32
CA PRO A 41 13.83 8.94 -21.90
C PRO A 41 12.74 8.23 -21.10
N ILE A 42 13.15 7.25 -20.26
CA ILE A 42 12.26 6.50 -19.39
C ILE A 42 12.29 7.09 -17.98
N ASN A 43 11.12 7.31 -17.38
CA ASN A 43 11.02 7.68 -15.96
C ASN A 43 11.15 6.44 -15.06
N VAL A 44 12.40 6.06 -14.74
CA VAL A 44 12.71 4.89 -13.91
C VAL A 44 12.06 4.97 -12.53
N THR A 45 12.04 6.16 -11.91
CA THR A 45 11.44 6.37 -10.58
C THR A 45 9.97 5.97 -10.56
N LYS A 46 9.18 6.40 -11.56
CA LYS A 46 7.76 6.04 -11.66
C LYS A 46 7.56 4.53 -11.68
N TRP A 47 8.38 3.83 -12.47
CA TRP A 47 8.28 2.38 -12.63
C TRP A 47 8.70 1.61 -11.38
N VAL A 48 9.81 1.99 -10.75
CA VAL A 48 10.27 1.39 -9.49
C VAL A 48 9.25 1.62 -8.38
N SER A 49 8.69 2.84 -8.27
CA SER A 49 7.65 3.15 -7.29
C SER A 49 6.38 2.33 -7.52
N TRP A 50 5.95 2.15 -8.77
CA TRP A 50 4.80 1.30 -9.09
C TRP A 50 5.06 -0.16 -8.71
N TYR A 51 6.22 -0.71 -9.09
CA TYR A 51 6.61 -2.07 -8.77
C TYR A 51 6.65 -2.32 -7.25
N GLN A 52 7.27 -1.41 -6.49
CA GLN A 52 7.32 -1.52 -5.02
C GLN A 52 5.92 -1.46 -4.41
N SER A 53 5.10 -0.51 -4.86
CA SER A 53 3.74 -0.33 -4.35
C SER A 53 2.84 -1.53 -4.68
N SER A 54 3.00 -2.11 -5.87
CA SER A 54 2.29 -3.32 -6.28
C SER A 54 2.63 -4.51 -5.36
N ASN A 55 3.93 -4.74 -5.15
CA ASN A 55 4.40 -5.82 -4.28
C ASN A 55 3.92 -5.65 -2.83
N ILE A 56 3.96 -4.43 -2.29
CA ILE A 56 3.44 -4.13 -0.95
C ILE A 56 1.94 -4.44 -0.87
N CYS A 57 1.16 -4.01 -1.87
CA CYS A 57 -0.29 -4.28 -1.89
C CYS A 57 -0.60 -5.78 -1.94
N LYS A 58 0.12 -6.56 -2.75
CA LYS A 58 -0.07 -8.02 -2.82
C LYS A 58 0.35 -8.75 -1.55
N ALA A 59 1.44 -8.29 -0.93
CA ALA A 59 1.89 -8.83 0.36
C ALA A 59 0.91 -8.51 1.49
N ALA A 60 0.29 -7.32 1.45
CA ALA A 60 -0.64 -6.87 2.49
C ALA A 60 -2.05 -7.41 2.32
N PHE A 61 -2.58 -7.43 1.09
CA PHE A 61 -4.01 -7.66 0.83
C PHE A 61 -4.28 -8.89 -0.05
N GLY A 62 -3.24 -9.67 -0.37
CA GLY A 62 -3.35 -10.76 -1.32
C GLY A 62 -3.80 -10.29 -2.71
N GLU A 63 -4.64 -11.09 -3.36
CA GLU A 63 -5.27 -10.74 -4.65
C GLU A 63 -6.65 -10.08 -4.48
N LEU A 64 -7.06 -9.77 -3.25
CA LEU A 64 -8.42 -9.27 -2.95
C LEU A 64 -8.56 -7.75 -3.17
N LEU A 65 -7.47 -7.04 -3.38
CA LEU A 65 -7.49 -5.61 -3.68
C LEU A 65 -7.92 -5.37 -5.14
N LYS A 66 -9.21 -5.06 -5.33
CA LYS A 66 -9.84 -4.91 -6.66
C LYS A 66 -9.29 -3.75 -7.50
N ASP A 67 -9.00 -2.61 -6.86
CA ASP A 67 -8.51 -1.40 -7.55
C ASP A 67 -7.16 -0.94 -6.96
N GLN A 68 -6.14 -1.75 -7.24
CA GLN A 68 -4.78 -1.54 -6.74
C GLN A 68 -4.20 -0.20 -7.18
N MET A 69 -4.43 0.21 -8.44
CA MET A 69 -3.88 1.48 -8.96
C MET A 69 -4.45 2.69 -8.24
N LYS A 70 -5.78 2.74 -8.06
CA LYS A 70 -6.43 3.81 -7.30
C LYS A 70 -5.99 3.84 -5.84
N PHE A 71 -5.84 2.67 -5.22
CA PHE A 71 -5.33 2.59 -3.85
C PHE A 71 -3.92 3.18 -3.73
N ILE A 72 -3.02 2.82 -4.64
CA ILE A 72 -1.65 3.37 -4.67
C ILE A 72 -1.67 4.89 -4.86
N GLU A 73 -2.53 5.41 -5.74
CA GLU A 73 -2.67 6.85 -5.95
C GLU A 73 -3.15 7.59 -4.70
N LEU A 74 -4.17 7.05 -4.02
CA LEU A 74 -4.69 7.62 -2.77
C LEU A 74 -3.63 7.61 -1.66
N VAL A 75 -2.87 6.52 -1.52
CA VAL A 75 -1.77 6.43 -0.55
C VAL A 75 -0.67 7.44 -0.88
N LYS A 76 -0.35 7.61 -2.17
CA LYS A 76 0.62 8.63 -2.60
C LYS A 76 0.15 10.04 -2.27
N GLU A 77 -1.12 10.38 -2.55
CA GLU A 77 -1.70 11.68 -2.17
C GLU A 77 -1.65 11.87 -0.65
N LEU A 78 -1.96 10.82 0.13
CA LEU A 78 -1.90 10.88 1.58
C LEU A 78 -0.48 11.15 2.09
N VAL A 79 0.54 10.50 1.52
CA VAL A 79 1.95 10.72 1.87
C VAL A 79 2.40 12.13 1.49
N GLU A 80 1.99 12.65 0.33
CA GLU A 80 2.29 14.03 -0.09
C GLU A 80 1.65 15.06 0.85
N LEU A 81 0.39 14.84 1.25
CA LEU A 81 -0.30 15.70 2.21
C LEU A 81 0.31 15.60 3.62
N ALA A 82 0.73 14.42 4.05
CA ALA A 82 1.32 14.19 5.36
C ALA A 82 2.77 14.71 5.48
N SER A 83 3.52 14.68 4.37
CA SER A 83 4.90 15.22 4.27
C SER A 83 4.91 16.73 3.99
N GLY A 84 3.77 17.31 3.61
CA GLY A 84 3.62 18.72 3.34
C GLY A 84 3.91 19.61 4.57
N PHE A 85 4.66 20.68 4.34
CA PHE A 85 4.96 21.69 5.34
C PHE A 85 3.71 22.49 5.69
N SER A 86 3.29 22.47 6.97
CA SER A 86 2.22 23.34 7.47
C SER A 86 2.82 24.46 8.30
N VAL A 87 2.62 25.72 7.90
CA VAL A 87 3.01 26.91 8.69
C VAL A 87 2.39 26.87 10.09
N ALA A 88 1.21 26.25 10.21
CA ALA A 88 0.54 26.06 11.48
C ALA A 88 1.31 25.11 12.44
N ASN A 89 2.13 24.20 11.91
CA ASN A 89 2.99 23.33 12.73
C ASN A 89 4.19 24.09 13.33
N ILE A 90 4.62 25.21 12.72
CA ILE A 90 5.69 26.08 13.26
C ILE A 90 5.12 27.11 14.23
N PHE A 91 3.92 27.62 13.96
CA PHE A 91 3.25 28.62 14.79
C PHE A 91 1.97 28.07 15.41
N PRO A 92 2.07 27.09 16.34
CA PRO A 92 0.90 26.42 16.93
C PRO A 92 -0.02 27.38 17.69
N SER A 93 0.51 28.52 18.15
CA SER A 93 -0.25 29.57 18.84
C SER A 93 -1.26 30.29 17.93
N ILE A 94 -1.05 30.30 16.60
CA ILE A 94 -1.92 30.98 15.64
C ILE A 94 -2.92 29.98 15.06
N LYS A 95 -3.95 29.66 15.83
CA LYS A 95 -4.94 28.61 15.51
C LYS A 95 -5.67 28.80 14.17
N ILE A 96 -5.78 30.04 13.68
CA ILE A 96 -6.45 30.31 12.40
C ILE A 96 -5.67 29.76 11.20
N LEU A 97 -4.35 29.58 11.30
CA LEU A 97 -3.53 28.98 10.25
C LEU A 97 -3.89 27.50 10.01
N HIS A 98 -4.25 26.75 11.06
CA HIS A 98 -4.73 25.38 10.89
C HIS A 98 -6.04 25.33 10.09
N VAL A 99 -6.95 26.29 10.33
CA VAL A 99 -8.25 26.36 9.65
C VAL A 99 -8.08 26.80 8.19
N LEU A 100 -7.30 27.85 7.95
CA LEU A 100 -7.05 28.38 6.60
C LEU A 100 -6.26 27.42 5.71
N SER A 101 -5.41 26.56 6.29
CA SER A 101 -4.62 25.61 5.50
C SER A 101 -5.46 24.60 4.73
N GLY A 102 -6.69 24.29 5.19
CA GLY A 102 -7.54 23.23 4.63
C GLY A 102 -6.94 21.82 4.67
N LEU A 103 -5.69 21.67 5.14
CA LEU A 103 -4.88 20.45 5.04
C LEU A 103 -5.54 19.29 5.78
N ARG A 104 -6.03 19.55 7.00
CA ARG A 104 -6.74 18.54 7.81
C ARG A 104 -7.96 17.99 7.09
N SER A 105 -8.73 18.84 6.41
CA SER A 105 -9.92 18.42 5.67
C SER A 105 -9.56 17.54 4.49
N ARG A 106 -8.50 17.90 3.74
CA ARG A 106 -7.99 17.09 2.62
C ARG A 106 -7.47 15.73 3.08
N ILE A 107 -6.65 15.70 4.15
CA ILE A 107 -6.16 14.45 4.76
C ILE A 107 -7.33 13.56 5.17
N LEU A 108 -8.33 14.10 5.88
CA LEU A 108 -9.51 13.33 6.29
C LEU A 108 -10.30 12.78 5.10
N LYS A 109 -10.40 13.53 3.99
CA LYS A 109 -11.08 13.07 2.78
C LYS A 109 -10.34 11.89 2.14
N VAL A 110 -9.02 11.99 1.98
CA VAL A 110 -8.20 10.91 1.42
C VAL A 110 -8.21 9.69 2.34
N HIS A 111 -8.09 9.90 3.66
CA HIS A 111 -8.15 8.84 4.66
C HIS A 111 -9.47 8.07 4.59
N LYS A 112 -10.62 8.74 4.48
CA LYS A 112 -11.92 8.07 4.29
C LYS A 112 -11.98 7.20 3.04
N ASN A 113 -11.36 7.64 1.95
CA ASN A 113 -11.32 6.86 0.71
C ASN A 113 -10.43 5.61 0.85
N VAL A 114 -9.28 5.76 1.53
CA VAL A 114 -8.38 4.63 1.85
C VAL A 114 -9.10 3.64 2.76
N ASP A 115 -9.74 4.13 3.82
CA ASP A 115 -10.48 3.29 4.78
C ASP A 115 -11.59 2.49 4.09
N ALA A 116 -12.36 3.10 3.17
CA ALA A 116 -13.40 2.40 2.43
C ALA A 116 -12.84 1.21 1.63
N ILE A 117 -11.70 1.40 0.95
CA ILE A 117 -11.05 0.33 0.18
C ILE A 117 -10.53 -0.78 1.10
N VAL A 118 -9.90 -0.42 2.21
CA VAL A 118 -9.37 -1.39 3.17
C VAL A 118 -10.50 -2.17 3.85
N GLU A 119 -11.60 -1.50 4.18
CA GLU A 119 -12.79 -2.12 4.77
C GLU A 119 -13.43 -3.15 3.82
N ASP A 120 -13.51 -2.85 2.52
CA ASP A 120 -13.98 -3.81 1.51
C ASP A 120 -13.11 -5.07 1.49
N VAL A 121 -11.78 -4.90 1.54
CA VAL A 121 -10.82 -6.00 1.59
C VAL A 121 -10.99 -6.81 2.89
N ILE A 122 -11.09 -6.15 4.05
CA ILE A 122 -11.30 -6.82 5.35
C ILE A 122 -12.59 -7.64 5.34
N ASN A 123 -13.67 -7.12 4.77
CA ASN A 123 -14.94 -7.83 4.71
C ASN A 123 -14.87 -9.06 3.79
N GLU A 124 -14.09 -8.99 2.72
CA GLU A 124 -13.82 -10.14 1.86
C GLU A 124 -13.00 -11.22 2.58
N HIS A 125 -11.99 -10.83 3.38
CA HIS A 125 -11.24 -11.75 4.24
C HIS A 125 -12.14 -12.45 5.26
N LYS A 126 -12.98 -11.70 5.98
CA LYS A 126 -13.95 -12.26 6.94
C LYS A 126 -14.90 -13.27 6.28
N LYS A 127 -15.37 -12.98 5.07
CA LYS A 127 -16.22 -13.89 4.28
C LYS A 127 -15.48 -15.17 3.88
N ASN A 128 -14.22 -15.04 3.46
CA ASN A 128 -13.39 -16.20 3.13
C ASN A 128 -13.12 -17.08 4.36
N ILE A 129 -12.86 -16.47 5.52
CA ILE A 129 -12.72 -17.21 6.79
C ILE A 129 -14.02 -17.94 7.15
N ALA A 130 -15.17 -17.27 7.05
CA ALA A 130 -16.48 -17.86 7.34
C ALA A 130 -16.86 -19.02 6.39
N SER A 131 -16.30 -19.03 5.18
CA SER A 131 -16.48 -20.13 4.21
C SER A 131 -15.40 -21.21 4.31
N CYS A 132 -14.59 -21.21 5.38
CA CYS A 132 -13.49 -22.15 5.61
C CYS A 132 -12.41 -22.15 4.51
N LYS A 133 -12.27 -21.07 3.74
CA LYS A 133 -11.11 -20.89 2.85
C LYS A 133 -9.87 -20.65 3.71
N LYS A 134 -8.77 -21.34 3.37
CA LYS A 134 -7.53 -21.29 4.14
C LYS A 134 -6.58 -20.24 3.58
N GLY A 135 -6.68 -19.03 4.15
CA GLY A 135 -5.78 -17.91 3.85
C GLY A 135 -6.06 -17.21 2.52
N ASN A 136 -5.74 -15.93 2.46
CA ASN A 136 -6.00 -15.03 1.34
C ASN A 136 -4.72 -14.52 0.68
N GLY A 137 -3.55 -14.93 1.21
CA GLY A 137 -2.27 -14.48 0.71
C GLY A 137 -2.03 -14.91 -0.73
N ALA A 138 -1.53 -13.97 -1.54
CA ALA A 138 -1.16 -14.19 -2.94
C ALA A 138 -0.05 -15.25 -3.16
N PHE A 139 0.53 -15.80 -2.08
CA PHE A 139 1.63 -16.78 -2.08
C PHE A 139 1.25 -18.11 -1.41
N GLY A 140 -0.04 -18.29 -1.13
CA GLY A 140 -0.53 -19.39 -0.33
C GLY A 140 -0.31 -19.15 1.17
N GLY A 141 -1.33 -19.43 1.96
CA GLY A 141 -1.34 -19.10 3.39
C GLY A 141 -1.91 -17.70 3.62
N GLU A 142 -1.41 -17.03 4.65
CA GLU A 142 -2.01 -15.80 5.19
C GLU A 142 -1.28 -14.55 4.73
N ASP A 143 -2.03 -13.50 4.42
CA ASP A 143 -1.49 -12.14 4.27
C ASP A 143 -1.57 -11.34 5.57
N LEU A 144 -1.23 -10.05 5.49
CA LEU A 144 -1.28 -9.12 6.62
C LEU A 144 -2.68 -9.05 7.25
N ILE A 145 -3.74 -9.02 6.44
CA ILE A 145 -5.09 -8.87 6.96
C ILE A 145 -5.52 -10.15 7.68
N ASP A 146 -5.20 -11.32 7.13
CA ASP A 146 -5.42 -12.61 7.81
C ASP A 146 -4.75 -12.66 9.20
N VAL A 147 -3.49 -12.22 9.28
CA VAL A 147 -2.73 -12.17 10.53
C VAL A 147 -3.35 -11.21 11.54
N LEU A 148 -3.88 -10.07 11.09
CA LEU A 148 -4.49 -9.05 11.95
C LEU A 148 -5.92 -9.41 12.41
N LEU A 149 -6.62 -10.26 11.66
CA LEU A 149 -7.99 -10.69 11.98
C LEU A 149 -8.07 -11.88 12.95
N ARG A 150 -6.95 -12.56 13.19
CA ARG A 150 -6.82 -13.63 14.18
C ARG A 150 -6.73 -13.08 15.60
#